data_AF-S6T837-F1
#
_entry.id   AF-S6T837-F1
#
_cell.length_a   1.000
_cell.length_b   1.000
_cell.length_c   1.000
_cell.angle_alpha   90.00
_cell.angle_beta   90.00
_cell.angle_gamma   90.00
#
_symmetry.space_group_name_H-M   'P 1'
#
loop_
_entity.id
_entity.type
_entity.pdbx_description
1 polymer ?
#
loop_
_entity_poly.entity_id
_entity_poly.type
_entity_poly.pdbx_seq_one_letter_code
_entity_poly.pdbx_strand_id
1 'polypeptide(L)'
;MGLAMVRLCAVMLVCLLDSLISVHAQADETWSAGYRALSFPDPLDSQPVQAIAFYPSTGSEHLSTIHGYRVEASEDAPIAMGRFPLLLLS
;
A
#
# COMPACT_ATOMS: atom_id res chain seq x y z
N MET A 1 15.96 -28.59 -34.83
CA MET A 1 15.16 -28.50 -33.59
C MET A 1 13.84 -29.21 -33.83
N GLY A 2 13.50 -30.26 -33.08
CA GLY A 2 12.31 -31.07 -33.37
C GLY A 2 11.01 -30.25 -33.26
N LEU A 3 10.00 -30.55 -34.08
CA LEU A 3 8.71 -29.85 -34.08
C LEU A 3 8.07 -29.84 -32.67
N ALA A 4 8.30 -30.89 -31.87
CA ALA A 4 7.89 -30.97 -30.47
C ALA A 4 8.59 -29.95 -29.54
N MET A 5 9.89 -29.68 -29.77
CA MET A 5 10.66 -28.72 -28.99
C MET A 5 10.21 -27.29 -29.28
N VAL A 6 9.94 -26.97 -30.55
CA VAL A 6 9.41 -25.66 -30.97
C VAL A 6 8.03 -25.41 -30.34
N ARG A 7 7.18 -26.44 -30.30
CA ARG A 7 5.87 -26.38 -29.63
C ARG A 7 5.98 -26.12 -28.13
N LEU A 8 6.91 -26.79 -27.45
CA LEU A 8 7.14 -26.57 -26.01
C LEU A 8 7.63 -25.15 -25.73
N CYS A 9 8.56 -24.63 -26.54
CA CYS A 9 9.04 -23.26 -26.42
C CYS A 9 7.92 -22.24 -26.66
N ALA A 10 7.06 -22.47 -27.65
CA ALA A 10 5.93 -21.58 -27.92
C ALA A 10 4.94 -21.54 -26.74
N VAL A 11 4.62 -22.70 -26.14
CA VAL A 11 3.75 -22.77 -24.95
C VAL A 11 4.39 -22.04 -23.77
N MET A 12 5.69 -22.28 -23.52
CA MET A 12 6.40 -21.62 -22.43
C MET A 12 6.43 -20.09 -22.62
N LEU A 13 6.67 -19.62 -23.85
CA LEU A 13 6.66 -18.20 -24.17
C LEU A 13 5.28 -17.57 -23.95
N VAL A 14 4.20 -18.26 -24.35
CA VAL A 14 2.83 -17.81 -24.10
C VAL A 14 2.57 -17.72 -22.60
N CYS A 15 2.90 -18.74 -21.81
CA CYS A 15 2.73 -18.71 -20.36
C CYS A 15 3.52 -17.57 -19.68
N LEU A 16 4.74 -17.29 -20.16
CA LEU A 16 5.55 -16.17 -19.67
C LEU A 16 4.92 -14.83 -20.03
N LEU A 17 4.40 -14.67 -21.24
CA LEU A 17 3.72 -13.45 -21.68
C LEU A 17 2.41 -13.22 -20.91
N ASP A 18 1.64 -14.28 -20.65
CA ASP A 18 0.40 -14.20 -19.86
C ASP A 18 0.66 -13.75 -18.42
N SER A 19 1.79 -14.16 -17.84
CA SER A 19 2.18 -13.75 -16.49
C SER A 19 2.46 -12.24 -16.35
N LEU A 20 2.81 -11.56 -17.45
CA LEU A 20 3.00 -10.10 -17.46
C LEU A 20 1.65 -9.37 -17.34
N ILE A 21 0.55 -9.98 -17.79
CA ILE A 21 -0.80 -9.41 -17.74
C ILE A 21 -1.44 -9.62 -16.36
N SER A 22 -0.96 -10.63 -15.60
CA SER A 22 -1.44 -10.93 -14.24
C SER A 22 -1.02 -9.92 -13.17
N VAL A 23 -0.16 -8.94 -13.48
CA VAL A 23 0.02 -7.76 -12.61
C VAL A 23 -1.06 -6.74 -12.95
N HIS A 24 -2.31 -7.09 -12.67
CA HIS A 24 -3.27 -6.06 -12.30
C HIS A 24 -2.87 -5.67 -10.88
N ALA A 25 -2.23 -4.51 -10.73
CA ALA A 25 -2.34 -3.77 -9.49
C ALA A 25 -3.82 -3.46 -9.33
N GLN A 26 -4.56 -4.38 -8.71
CA GLN A 26 -5.94 -4.18 -8.33
C GLN A 26 -5.88 -3.13 -7.22
N ALA A 27 -5.86 -1.85 -7.61
CA ALA A 27 -6.42 -0.80 -6.80
C ALA A 27 -7.90 -1.17 -6.73
N ASP A 28 -8.25 -1.98 -5.74
CA ASP A 28 -9.61 -2.43 -5.51
C ASP A 28 -10.48 -1.18 -5.37
N GLU A 29 -11.60 -1.17 -6.06
CA GLU A 29 -12.55 -0.07 -6.01
C GLU A 29 -12.96 0.12 -4.53
N THR A 30 -12.72 1.33 -4.00
CA THR A 30 -12.98 1.82 -2.63
C THR A 30 -11.95 1.49 -1.53
N TRP A 31 -10.66 1.78 -1.75
CA TRP A 31 -9.77 2.05 -0.61
C TRP A 31 -9.99 3.47 -0.08
N SER A 32 -10.03 3.60 1.23
CA SER A 32 -10.02 4.89 1.93
C SER A 32 -8.65 5.12 2.60
N ALA A 33 -8.50 6.22 3.33
CA ALA A 33 -7.31 6.48 4.14
C ALA A 33 -7.61 6.35 5.64
N GLY A 34 -6.68 5.73 6.36
CA GLY A 34 -6.63 5.76 7.83
C GLY A 34 -5.49 6.64 8.32
N TYR A 35 -5.57 7.10 9.57
CA TYR A 35 -4.43 7.70 10.25
C TYR A 35 -4.28 7.24 11.69
N ARG A 36 -3.04 7.30 12.20
CA ARG A 36 -2.69 7.00 13.60
C ARG A 36 -1.67 8.00 14.11
N ALA A 37 -1.93 8.59 15.27
CA ALA A 37 -0.93 9.32 16.02
C ALA A 37 0.10 8.35 16.62
N LEU A 38 1.37 8.63 16.39
CA LEU A 38 2.50 7.85 16.86
C LEU A 38 3.31 8.68 17.86
N SER A 39 3.83 7.99 18.88
CA SER A 39 4.83 8.53 19.81
C SER A 39 5.91 7.48 19.99
N PHE A 40 7.16 7.85 19.73
CA PHE A 40 8.32 6.97 19.87
C PHE A 40 9.53 7.74 20.40
N PRO A 41 10.47 7.06 21.10
CA PRO A 41 11.65 7.72 21.64
C PRO A 41 12.58 8.18 20.51
N ASP A 42 13.07 9.42 20.61
CA ASP A 42 14.14 9.93 19.77
C ASP A 42 15.43 9.11 20.03
N PRO A 43 16.10 8.59 18.99
CA PRO A 43 17.34 7.84 19.17
C PRO A 43 18.50 8.66 19.76
N LEU A 44 18.44 10.00 19.73
CA LEU A 44 19.49 10.88 20.21
C LEU A 44 19.42 11.16 21.70
N ASP A 45 18.21 11.41 22.22
CA ASP A 45 18.01 11.87 23.61
C ASP A 45 16.88 11.15 24.37
N SER A 46 16.21 10.18 23.72
CA SER A 46 15.06 9.43 24.26
C SER A 46 13.83 10.27 24.58
N GLN A 47 13.77 11.54 24.18
CA GLN A 47 12.55 12.35 24.29
C GLN A 47 11.49 11.83 23.31
N PRO A 48 10.19 11.97 23.63
CA PRO A 48 9.13 11.49 22.74
C PRO A 48 9.02 12.35 21.47
N VAL A 49 9.20 11.72 20.31
CA VAL A 49 8.89 12.28 18.99
C VAL A 49 7.45 11.94 18.64
N GLN A 50 6.68 12.95 18.24
CA GLN A 50 5.30 12.81 17.79
C GLN A 50 5.25 12.78 16.25
N ALA A 51 4.49 11.85 15.69
CA ALA A 51 4.25 11.76 14.25
C ALA A 51 2.81 11.32 13.96
N ILE A 52 2.38 11.50 12.71
CA ILE A 52 1.10 10.97 12.22
C ILE A 52 1.40 10.07 11.04
N ALA A 53 1.00 8.81 11.12
CA ALA A 53 1.08 7.87 10.01
C ALA A 53 -0.26 7.84 9.27
N PHE A 54 -0.23 8.14 7.98
CA PHE A 54 -1.34 7.93 7.06
C PHE A 54 -1.11 6.63 6.27
N TYR A 55 -2.16 5.85 6.06
CA TYR A 55 -2.06 4.54 5.42
C TYR A 55 -3.32 4.17 4.63
N PRO A 56 -3.22 3.30 3.61
CA PRO A 56 -4.39 2.75 2.92
C PRO A 56 -5.27 1.94 3.87
N SER A 57 -6.58 2.13 3.78
CA SER A 57 -7.57 1.50 4.65
C SER A 57 -8.70 0.87 3.85
N THR A 58 -9.29 -0.19 4.42
CA THR A 58 -10.55 -0.79 3.95
C THR A 58 -11.76 -0.31 4.78
N GLY A 59 -11.56 0.69 5.64
CA GLY A 59 -12.64 1.32 6.40
C GLY A 59 -13.47 2.27 5.54
N SER A 60 -14.58 2.76 6.08
CA SER A 60 -15.39 3.80 5.42
C SER A 60 -14.62 5.12 5.29
N GLU A 61 -14.85 5.84 4.19
CA GLU A 61 -14.39 7.22 4.02
C GLU A 61 -14.98 8.13 5.11
N HIS A 62 -14.14 9.02 5.65
CA HIS A 62 -14.53 9.96 6.69
C HIS A 62 -13.65 11.23 6.64
N LEU A 63 -14.24 12.37 7.00
CA LEU A 63 -13.51 13.61 7.21
C LEU A 63 -13.20 13.79 8.70
N SER A 64 -11.91 13.80 9.04
CA SER A 64 -11.43 14.09 10.39
C SER A 64 -10.80 15.48 10.46
N THR A 65 -10.61 15.98 11.69
CA THR A 65 -9.90 17.24 11.93
C THR A 65 -8.62 16.95 12.70
N ILE A 66 -7.47 17.19 12.07
CA ILE A 66 -6.14 17.00 12.64
C ILE A 66 -5.49 18.38 12.78
N HIS A 67 -5.16 18.78 14.01
CA HIS A 67 -4.52 20.08 14.30
C HIS A 67 -5.20 21.29 13.61
N GLY A 68 -6.54 21.26 13.50
CA GLY A 68 -7.33 22.31 12.87
C GLY A 68 -7.51 22.19 11.35
N TYR A 69 -6.88 21.20 10.71
CA TYR A 69 -7.04 20.91 9.28
C TYR A 69 -8.02 19.77 9.06
N ARG A 70 -8.92 19.93 8.09
CA ARG A 70 -9.79 18.84 7.64
C ARG A 70 -9.02 17.93 6.70
N VAL A 71 -9.01 16.64 7.01
CA VAL A 71 -8.38 15.61 6.19
C VAL A 71 -9.36 14.47 5.93
N GLU A 72 -9.29 13.89 4.74
CA GLU A 72 -10.10 12.74 4.35
C GLU A 72 -9.39 11.46 4.77
N ALA A 73 -9.37 11.22 6.08
CA ALA A 73 -8.81 10.03 6.69
C ALA A 73 -9.51 9.72 8.01
N SER A 74 -9.73 8.43 8.26
CA SER A 74 -10.38 7.92 9.48
C SER A 74 -9.35 7.57 10.55
N GLU A 75 -9.53 8.06 11.78
CA GLU A 75 -8.65 7.72 12.91
C GLU A 75 -8.74 6.22 13.21
N ASP A 76 -7.59 5.57 13.38
CA ASP A 76 -7.48 4.15 13.74
C ASP A 76 -8.23 3.18 12.80
N ALA A 77 -8.46 3.58 11.54
CA ALA A 77 -9.16 2.76 10.57
C ALA A 77 -8.42 1.43 10.27
N PRO A 78 -9.11 0.36 9.86
CA PRO A 78 -8.48 -0.92 9.52
C PRO A 78 -7.44 -0.76 8.40
N ILE A 79 -6.21 -1.21 8.63
CA ILE A 79 -5.15 -1.12 7.62
C ILE A 79 -5.46 -2.10 6.48
N ALA A 80 -5.39 -1.63 5.24
CA ALA A 80 -5.51 -2.50 4.07
C ALA A 80 -4.32 -3.47 4.01
N MET A 81 -4.59 -4.74 3.68
CA MET A 81 -3.52 -5.73 3.53
C MET A 81 -2.74 -5.49 2.24
N GLY A 82 -1.43 -5.31 2.35
CA GLY A 82 -0.59 -5.07 1.17
C GLY A 82 0.84 -4.69 1.53
N ARG A 83 1.62 -4.38 0.50
CA ARG A 83 2.97 -3.78 0.64
C ARG A 83 2.91 -2.39 0.04
N PHE A 84 3.08 -1.38 0.89
CA PHE A 84 3.04 0.02 0.48
C PHE A 84 4.39 0.66 0.74
N PRO A 85 4.89 1.51 -0.18
CA PRO A 85 6.10 2.27 0.06
C PRO A 85 5.89 3.23 1.24
N LEU A 86 6.92 3.39 2.07
CA LEU A 86 6.91 4.36 3.17
C LEU A 86 7.50 5.68 2.69
N LEU A 87 6.75 6.77 2.88
CA LEU A 87 7.21 8.14 2.65
C LEU A 87 7.22 8.87 4.00
N LEU A 88 8.37 9.45 4.36
CA LEU A 88 8.58 10.19 5.59
C LEU A 88 8.73 11.68 5.27
N LEU A 89 8.02 12.52 6.01
CA LEU A 89 8.07 13.98 5.91
C LEU A 89 8.47 14.56 7.28
N SER A 90 9.45 15.45 7.30
CA SER A 90 10.00 16.11 8.49
C SER A 90 10.20 17.60 8.24
#